data_AF-A0A1T4XJZ8-F1
#
_entry.id   AF-A0A1T4XJZ8-F1
#
_cell.length_a   1.000
_cell.length_b   1.000
_cell.length_c   1.000
_cell.angle_alpha   90.00
_cell.angle_beta   90.00
_cell.angle_gamma   90.00
#
_symmetry.space_group_name_H-M   'P 1'
#
loop_
_entity.id
_entity.type
_entity.pdbx_description
1 polymer ?
#
loop_
_entity_poly.entity_id
_entity_poly.type
_entity_poly.pdbx_seq_one_letter_code
_entity_poly.pdbx_strand_id
1 'polypeptide(L)'
;MKIIKLRKMYNLEREEFADLIGHHWTTVNQWEKEGVLPKPESIKDICNAFNLSLQYFHEYYHIYFNNPGEKIKEWRIKNNLTYQKAADIVGMSYSGFARLLSGKINLSYNMYLKLKKLGAF
;
A
#
# COMPACT_ATOMS: atom_id res chain seq x y z
N MET A 1 -8.83 -0.35 -14.77
CA MET A 1 -8.49 -0.02 -13.36
C MET A 1 -9.70 -0.27 -12.44
N LYS A 2 -9.53 -0.57 -11.15
CA LYS A 2 -10.66 -0.86 -10.23
C LYS A 2 -11.46 0.38 -9.81
N ILE A 3 -10.81 1.55 -9.67
CA ILE A 3 -11.46 2.81 -9.26
C ILE A 3 -12.53 3.25 -10.27
N ILE A 4 -12.20 3.31 -11.57
CA ILE A 4 -13.18 3.68 -12.61
C ILE A 4 -14.39 2.72 -12.66
N LYS A 5 -14.18 1.42 -12.34
CA LYS A 5 -15.27 0.45 -12.26
C LYS A 5 -16.17 0.72 -11.05
N LEU A 6 -15.57 0.98 -9.89
CA LEU A 6 -16.29 1.33 -8.67
C LEU A 6 -17.13 2.59 -8.87
N ARG A 7 -16.53 3.68 -9.35
CA ARG A 7 -17.24 4.94 -9.60
C ARG A 7 -18.46 4.76 -10.51
N LYS A 8 -18.26 4.07 -11.65
CA LYS A 8 -19.35 3.81 -12.61
C LYS A 8 -20.43 2.89 -12.06
N MET A 9 -20.09 1.95 -11.18
CA MET A 9 -21.07 1.07 -10.52
C MET A 9 -22.06 1.85 -9.66
N TYR A 10 -21.61 2.95 -9.05
CA TYR A 10 -22.45 3.86 -8.26
C TYR A 10 -23.03 5.02 -9.09
N ASN A 11 -22.84 4.99 -10.42
CA ASN A 11 -23.30 6.03 -11.36
C ASN A 11 -22.85 7.46 -10.99
N LEU A 12 -21.62 7.59 -10.48
CA LEU A 12 -21.07 8.88 -10.06
C LEU A 12 -20.22 9.51 -11.16
N GLU A 13 -20.32 10.82 -11.33
CA GLU A 13 -19.35 11.62 -12.05
C GLU A 13 -18.03 11.73 -11.28
N ARG A 14 -16.95 12.15 -11.96
CA ARG A 14 -15.62 12.22 -11.32
C ARG A 14 -15.58 13.22 -10.17
N GLU A 15 -16.28 14.34 -10.31
CA GLU A 15 -16.38 15.38 -9.29
C GLU A 15 -17.11 14.85 -8.06
N GLU A 16 -18.30 14.28 -8.24
CA GLU A 16 -19.08 13.66 -7.16
C GLU A 16 -18.29 12.56 -6.43
N PHE A 17 -17.58 11.72 -7.18
CA PHE A 17 -16.73 10.69 -6.61
C PHE A 17 -15.58 11.30 -5.79
N ALA A 18 -14.95 12.35 -6.31
CA ALA A 18 -13.84 13.03 -5.65
C ALA A 18 -14.29 13.67 -4.32
N ASP A 19 -15.42 14.37 -4.34
CA ASP A 19 -16.01 14.98 -3.15
C ASP A 19 -16.34 13.93 -2.09
N LEU A 20 -16.91 12.80 -2.50
CA LEU A 20 -17.29 11.71 -1.61
C LEU A 20 -16.07 11.10 -0.87
N ILE A 21 -14.92 11.01 -1.53
CA ILE A 21 -13.68 10.48 -0.93
C ILE A 21 -12.78 11.56 -0.33
N GLY A 22 -13.16 12.85 -0.42
CA GLY A 22 -12.37 13.98 0.09
C GLY A 22 -11.11 14.29 -0.73
N HIS A 23 -11.13 14.05 -2.04
CA HIS A 23 -10.04 14.39 -2.97
C HIS A 23 -10.50 15.42 -4.00
N HIS A 24 -9.55 16.07 -4.67
CA HIS A 24 -9.86 16.97 -5.79
C HIS A 24 -10.16 16.17 -7.07
N TRP A 25 -11.07 16.64 -7.92
CA TRP A 25 -11.47 15.95 -9.15
C TRP A 25 -10.30 15.63 -10.10
N THR A 26 -9.29 16.51 -10.15
CA THR A 26 -8.09 16.28 -10.97
C THR A 26 -7.31 15.06 -10.51
N THR A 27 -7.27 14.78 -9.20
CA THR A 27 -6.64 13.59 -8.63
C THR A 27 -7.33 12.32 -9.14
N VAL A 28 -8.66 12.31 -9.18
CA VAL A 28 -9.44 11.19 -9.73
C VAL A 28 -9.19 11.05 -11.24
N ASN A 29 -9.11 12.16 -11.97
CA ASN A 29 -8.78 12.14 -13.39
C ASN A 29 -7.39 11.53 -13.66
N GLN A 30 -6.38 11.92 -12.90
CA GLN A 30 -5.01 11.38 -12.99
C GLN A 30 -5.00 9.86 -12.78
N TRP A 31 -5.75 9.37 -11.80
CA TRP A 31 -5.86 7.93 -11.59
C TRP A 31 -6.52 7.24 -12.80
N GLU A 32 -7.67 7.74 -13.25
CA GLU A 32 -8.46 7.03 -14.27
C GLU A 32 -7.91 7.14 -15.70
N LYS A 33 -7.26 8.26 -16.04
CA LYS A 33 -6.88 8.60 -17.42
C LYS A 33 -5.38 8.60 -17.63
N GLU A 34 -4.63 9.13 -16.68
CA GLU A 34 -3.17 9.28 -16.79
C GLU A 34 -2.42 8.06 -16.23
N GLY A 35 -3.14 7.12 -15.60
CA GLY A 35 -2.57 5.88 -15.07
C GLY A 35 -1.74 6.09 -13.81
N VAL A 36 -1.90 7.24 -13.13
CA VAL A 36 -1.22 7.52 -11.87
C VAL A 36 -1.73 6.56 -10.79
N LEU A 37 -0.82 5.85 -10.12
CA LEU A 37 -1.20 4.97 -9.03
C LEU A 37 -1.60 5.79 -7.78
N PRO A 38 -2.78 5.53 -7.20
CA PRO A 38 -3.19 6.18 -5.97
C PRO A 38 -2.26 5.79 -4.81
N LYS A 39 -2.03 6.75 -3.92
CA LYS A 39 -1.33 6.49 -2.66
C LYS A 39 -2.17 5.55 -1.77
N PRO A 40 -1.55 4.75 -0.89
CA PRO A 40 -2.29 3.89 0.04
C PRO A 40 -3.35 4.63 0.85
N GLU A 41 -3.07 5.87 1.26
CA GLU A 41 -4.01 6.72 2.00
C GLU A 41 -5.27 7.01 1.17
N SER A 42 -5.11 7.39 -0.11
CA SER A 42 -6.23 7.57 -1.03
C SER A 42 -7.05 6.29 -1.23
N ILE A 43 -6.39 5.12 -1.28
CA ILE A 43 -7.10 3.84 -1.35
C ILE A 43 -7.91 3.58 -0.07
N LYS A 44 -7.35 3.95 1.09
CA LYS A 44 -8.05 3.84 2.37
C LYS A 44 -9.28 4.75 2.41
N ASP A 45 -9.17 5.98 1.91
CA ASP A 45 -10.31 6.92 1.83
C ASP A 45 -11.44 6.34 0.96
N ILE A 46 -11.10 5.82 -0.22
CA ILE A 46 -12.07 5.13 -1.10
C ILE A 46 -12.68 3.92 -0.38
N CYS A 47 -11.87 3.10 0.28
CA CYS A 47 -12.36 1.95 1.02
C CYS A 47 -13.34 2.34 2.13
N ASN A 48 -13.05 3.38 2.89
CA ASN A 48 -13.92 3.87 3.95
C ASN A 48 -15.25 4.41 3.38
N ALA A 49 -15.16 5.22 2.32
CA ALA A 49 -16.30 5.81 1.64
C ALA A 49 -17.32 4.79 1.11
N PHE A 50 -16.83 3.66 0.58
CA PHE A 50 -17.66 2.63 -0.04
C PHE A 50 -17.79 1.36 0.82
N ASN A 51 -17.35 1.41 2.08
CA ASN A 51 -17.33 0.27 3.01
C ASN A 51 -16.69 -1.00 2.39
N LEU A 52 -15.54 -0.83 1.73
CA LEU A 52 -14.78 -1.89 1.07
C LEU A 52 -13.58 -2.32 1.90
N SER A 53 -13.26 -3.61 1.88
CA SER A 53 -11.96 -4.10 2.36
C SER A 53 -10.82 -3.56 1.49
N LEU A 54 -9.68 -3.19 2.10
CA LEU A 54 -8.45 -2.80 1.38
C LEU A 54 -7.98 -3.86 0.38
N GLN A 55 -8.28 -5.14 0.65
CA GLN A 55 -7.95 -6.26 -0.24
C GLN A 55 -8.72 -6.19 -1.56
N TYR A 56 -9.86 -5.49 -1.60
CA TYR A 56 -10.61 -5.23 -2.84
C TYR A 56 -9.69 -4.64 -3.91
N PHE A 57 -8.80 -3.71 -3.54
CA PHE A 57 -7.84 -3.14 -4.47
C PHE A 57 -6.64 -4.07 -4.66
N HIS A 58 -5.94 -4.41 -3.58
CA HIS A 58 -4.79 -5.31 -3.58
C HIS A 58 -4.42 -5.69 -2.14
N GLU A 59 -3.93 -6.91 -1.93
CA GLU A 59 -3.46 -7.40 -0.61
C GLU A 59 -2.42 -6.47 0.05
N TYR A 60 -1.48 -5.96 -0.75
CA TYR A 60 -0.53 -4.90 -0.36
C TYR A 60 -1.15 -3.80 0.52
N TYR A 61 -2.31 -3.26 0.16
CA TYR A 61 -2.91 -2.16 0.94
C TYR A 61 -3.35 -2.62 2.32
N HIS A 62 -3.86 -3.85 2.41
CA HIS A 62 -4.13 -4.46 3.71
C HIS A 62 -2.85 -4.61 4.53
N ILE A 63 -1.75 -5.09 3.93
CA ILE A 63 -0.46 -5.23 4.63
C ILE A 63 0.13 -3.87 5.03
N TYR A 64 0.03 -2.87 4.16
CA TYR A 64 0.54 -1.52 4.38
C TYR A 64 0.00 -0.91 5.67
N PHE A 65 -1.30 -1.06 5.91
CA PHE A 65 -1.96 -0.50 7.10
C PHE A 65 -1.96 -1.42 8.32
N ASN A 66 -1.66 -2.71 8.18
CA ASN A 66 -1.69 -3.70 9.27
C ASN A 66 -0.29 -4.12 9.70
N ASN A 67 0.46 -3.15 10.22
CA ASN A 67 1.79 -3.30 10.84
C ASN A 67 2.75 -4.21 10.05
N PRO A 68 3.17 -3.79 8.84
CA PRO A 68 4.07 -4.59 8.02
C PRO A 68 5.42 -4.85 8.68
N GLY A 69 5.87 -3.97 9.58
CA GLY A 69 7.14 -4.07 10.27
C GLY A 69 7.27 -5.34 11.13
N GLU A 70 6.22 -5.73 11.86
CA GLU A 70 6.24 -6.95 12.67
C GLU A 70 6.29 -8.21 11.79
N LYS A 71 5.55 -8.28 10.68
CA LYS A 71 5.64 -9.41 9.74
C LYS A 71 7.04 -9.59 9.15
N ILE A 72 7.70 -8.48 8.79
CA ILE A 72 9.08 -8.52 8.26
C ILE A 72 10.06 -8.96 9.34
N LYS A 73 9.84 -8.55 10.59
CA LYS A 73 10.65 -8.95 11.74
C LYS A 73 10.49 -10.45 12.04
N GLU A 74 9.27 -10.98 11.97
CA GLU A 74 9.00 -12.42 12.08
C GLU A 74 9.72 -13.21 10.97
N TRP A 75 9.62 -12.76 9.72
CA TRP A 75 10.38 -13.34 8.60
C TRP A 75 11.88 -13.37 8.87
N ARG A 76 12.45 -12.26 9.35
CA ARG A 76 13.88 -12.19 9.69
C ARG A 76 14.26 -13.22 10.75
N ILE A 77 13.47 -13.33 11.82
CA ILE A 77 13.72 -14.26 12.94
C ILE A 77 13.60 -15.71 12.45
N LYS A 78 12.55 -16.03 11.70
CA LYS A 78 12.32 -17.37 11.12
C LYS A 78 13.47 -17.84 10.25
N ASN A 79 14.13 -16.93 9.55
CA ASN A 79 15.28 -17.22 8.68
C ASN A 79 16.64 -17.06 9.39
N ASN A 80 16.66 -16.86 10.71
CA ASN A 80 17.87 -16.66 11.51
C ASN A 80 18.79 -15.54 10.97
N LEU A 81 18.20 -14.47 10.46
CA LEU A 81 18.92 -13.35 9.86
C LEU A 81 19.23 -12.27 10.90
N THR A 82 20.44 -11.72 10.87
CA THR A 82 20.74 -10.47 11.59
C THR A 82 20.04 -9.30 10.89
N TYR A 83 19.89 -8.17 11.59
CA TYR A 83 19.34 -6.95 10.98
C TYR A 83 20.17 -6.52 9.76
N GLN A 84 21.50 -6.57 9.86
CA GLN A 84 22.39 -6.23 8.73
C GLN A 84 22.17 -7.17 7.55
N LYS A 85 22.20 -8.49 7.76
CA LYS A 85 21.99 -9.46 6.66
C LYS A 85 20.63 -9.30 5.99
N ALA A 86 19.58 -9.08 6.77
CA ALA A 86 18.25 -8.84 6.22
C ALA A 86 18.19 -7.54 5.41
N ALA A 87 18.81 -6.46 5.91
CA ALA A 87 18.92 -5.18 5.20
C ALA A 87 19.66 -5.35 3.86
N ASP A 88 20.78 -6.09 3.86
CA ASP A 88 21.56 -6.37 2.65
C ASP A 88 20.74 -7.15 1.60
N ILE A 89 20.01 -8.19 2.03
CA ILE A 89 19.12 -8.98 1.14
C ILE A 89 18.05 -8.09 0.49
N VAL A 90 17.40 -7.23 1.28
CA VAL A 90 16.37 -6.33 0.74
C VAL A 90 16.94 -5.11 0.02
N GLY A 91 18.27 -4.91 0.06
CA GLY A 91 18.97 -3.82 -0.61
C GLY A 91 18.74 -2.47 0.06
N MET A 92 18.75 -2.44 1.39
CA MET A 92 18.54 -1.26 2.22
C MET A 92 19.70 -1.09 3.21
N SER A 93 19.95 0.12 3.67
CA SER A 93 20.84 0.33 4.81
C SER A 93 20.25 -0.27 6.09
N TYR A 94 21.13 -0.59 7.05
CA TYR A 94 20.71 -1.02 8.39
C TYR A 94 19.67 -0.08 9.02
N SER A 95 19.95 1.22 8.98
CA SER A 95 19.09 2.25 9.58
C SER A 95 17.76 2.38 8.87
N GLY A 96 17.74 2.29 7.53
CA GLY A 96 16.51 2.25 6.74
C GLY A 96 15.65 1.04 7.14
N PHE A 97 16.28 -0.14 7.25
CA PHE A 97 15.58 -1.37 7.57
C PHE A 97 14.98 -1.32 8.99
N ALA A 98 15.75 -0.85 9.96
CA ALA A 98 15.26 -0.64 11.32
C ALA A 98 14.08 0.37 11.38
N ARG A 99 14.13 1.44 10.58
CA ARG A 99 13.03 2.42 10.46
C ARG A 99 11.78 1.84 9.81
N LEU A 100 11.92 0.97 8.81
CA LEU A 100 10.81 0.24 8.21
C LEU A 100 10.13 -0.68 9.23
N LEU A 101 10.91 -1.47 9.98
CA LEU A 101 10.38 -2.40 11.00
C LEU A 101 9.67 -1.67 12.14
N SER A 102 10.13 -0.46 12.49
CA SER A 102 9.50 0.38 13.52
C SER A 102 8.34 1.24 13.01
N GLY A 103 7.99 1.16 11.71
CA GLY A 103 6.93 1.97 11.11
C GLY A 103 7.27 3.46 10.93
N LYS A 104 8.53 3.86 11.15
CA LYS A 104 9.00 5.24 10.89
C LYS A 104 9.13 5.55 9.39
N ILE A 105 9.16 4.51 8.55
CA ILE A 105 9.08 4.61 7.10
C ILE A 105 8.03 3.60 6.64
N ASN A 106 7.16 4.03 5.72
CA ASN A 106 6.10 3.18 5.19
C ASN A 106 6.65 2.13 4.21
N LEU A 107 6.00 0.97 4.16
CA LEU A 107 6.36 -0.09 3.21
C LEU A 107 6.00 0.35 1.79
N SER A 108 6.98 0.52 0.92
CA SER A 108 6.71 0.80 -0.50
C SER A 108 6.22 -0.45 -1.23
N TYR A 109 5.48 -0.27 -2.33
CA TYR A 109 4.98 -1.39 -3.14
C TYR A 109 6.12 -2.26 -3.70
N ASN A 110 7.21 -1.66 -4.17
CA ASN A 110 8.37 -2.40 -4.67
C ASN A 110 9.04 -3.23 -3.56
N MET A 111 9.16 -2.66 -2.36
CA MET A 111 9.70 -3.37 -1.21
C MET A 111 8.78 -4.52 -0.78
N TYR A 112 7.46 -4.29 -0.78
CA TYR A 112 6.46 -5.34 -0.58
C TYR A 112 6.65 -6.49 -1.57
N LEU A 113 6.77 -6.22 -2.87
CA LEU A 113 6.98 -7.26 -3.88
C LEU A 113 8.26 -8.06 -3.64
N LYS A 114 9.35 -7.39 -3.25
CA LYS A 114 10.63 -8.04 -2.95
C LYS A 114 10.49 -8.97 -1.73
N LEU A 115 9.91 -8.47 -0.65
CA LEU A 115 9.68 -9.22 0.58
C LEU A 115 8.68 -10.38 0.38
N LYS A 116 7.65 -10.19 -0.44
CA LYS A 116 6.71 -11.27 -0.80
C LYS A 116 7.41 -12.40 -1.55
N LYS A 117 8.30 -12.08 -2.49
CA LYS A 117 9.15 -13.10 -3.18
C LYS A 117 10.07 -13.85 -2.21
N LEU A 118 10.47 -13.21 -1.12
CA LEU A 118 11.29 -13.80 -0.04
C LEU A 118 10.45 -14.56 1.01
N GLY A 119 9.12 -14.63 0.84
CA GLY A 119 8.22 -15.33 1.76
C GLY A 119 7.96 -14.59 3.08
N ALA A 120 8.08 -13.27 3.10
CA ALA A 120 7.78 -12.45 4.29
C ALA A 120 6.30 -12.09 4.44
N PHE A 121 5.50 -12.27 3.38
CA PHE A 121 4.07 -11.98 3.34
C PHE A 121 3.32 -13.12 2.67
#